data_AF-A0A850GBI7-F1
#
_entry.id   AF-A0A850GBI7-F1
#
_cell.length_a   1.000
_cell.length_b   1.000
_cell.length_c   1.000
_cell.angle_alpha   90.00
_cell.angle_beta   90.00
_cell.angle_gamma   90.00
#
_symmetry.space_group_name_H-M   'P 1'
#
loop_
_entity.id
_entity.type
_entity.pdbx_description
1 polymer ?
#
loop_
_entity_poly.entity_id
_entity_poly.type
_entity_poly.pdbx_seq_one_letter_code
_entity_poly.pdbx_strand_id
1 'polypeptide(L)'
;MTWFEQLFGFREGAWEATQAQFEVEAEGASLRSRANGRRFAAGRFSTPSVAELRAAAPARSGRARVRHEGIGDVLELHALPENRDAMFQVASQLNCLEFADPRATPEEGVTGYAEDPTQGPACALAAPAATVYRNYFAPVAGEIGQRADRQLDNLADALALLGAPEAFVSVRNGYAFSDAERLAASADALANRGREAFVDRVRIGVQTGAEVSFASRFAEVSAPTTVSQAFCSALSCGYDRSPRSAWAPLATAVLDAAYEATLLAARAGVAAGRCSGVVWLTFLGGGVFDNDPQWIADAIARAVRRAGDASLDIRVAHYRRVDATMRARIDAGLRAAGL
;
A
#
# COMPACT_ATOMS: atom_id res chain seq x y z
N MET A 1 -6.93 6.62 27.15
CA MET A 1 -7.85 6.47 26.01
C MET A 1 -7.01 6.08 24.82
N THR A 2 -7.40 5.06 24.05
CA THR A 2 -6.69 4.73 22.81
C THR A 2 -7.05 5.72 21.71
N TRP A 3 -6.27 5.77 20.62
CA TRP A 3 -6.61 6.62 19.46
C TRP A 3 -7.98 6.26 18.86
N PHE A 4 -8.30 4.96 18.87
CA PHE A 4 -9.56 4.43 18.38
C PHE A 4 -10.74 4.90 19.24
N GLU A 5 -10.62 4.77 20.56
CA GLU A 5 -11.63 5.21 21.52
C GLU A 5 -11.85 6.72 21.46
N GLN A 6 -10.78 7.49 21.28
CA GLN A 6 -10.84 8.94 21.10
C GLN A 6 -11.66 9.34 19.87
N LEU A 7 -11.40 8.73 18.71
CA LEU A 7 -12.10 9.09 17.47
C LEU A 7 -13.53 8.56 17.45
N PHE A 8 -13.70 7.28 17.76
CA PHE A 8 -14.95 6.58 17.52
C PHE A 8 -15.87 6.51 18.74
N GLY A 9 -15.38 6.87 19.93
CA GLY A 9 -16.20 7.00 21.14
C GLY A 9 -16.50 5.68 21.85
N PHE A 10 -15.81 4.59 21.49
CA PHE A 10 -15.89 3.30 22.15
C PHE A 10 -14.57 2.54 22.04
N ARG A 11 -14.29 1.62 22.96
CA ARG A 11 -13.11 0.75 22.87
C ARG A 11 -13.32 -0.34 21.84
N GLU A 12 -12.32 -0.54 20.98
CA GLU A 12 -12.28 -1.71 20.10
C GLU A 12 -12.26 -2.99 20.95
N GLY A 13 -13.12 -3.94 20.58
CA GLY A 13 -13.25 -5.24 21.22
C GLY A 13 -13.44 -6.34 20.18
N ALA A 14 -14.25 -7.35 20.50
CA ALA A 14 -14.55 -8.46 19.58
C ALA A 14 -15.01 -7.96 18.21
N TRP A 15 -14.57 -8.63 17.14
CA TRP A 15 -14.70 -8.15 15.77
C TRP A 15 -16.15 -7.78 15.39
N GLU A 16 -17.12 -8.64 15.71
CA GLU A 16 -18.54 -8.40 15.38
C GLU A 16 -19.13 -7.25 16.19
N ALA A 17 -18.75 -7.15 17.46
CA ALA A 17 -19.20 -6.07 18.33
C ALA A 17 -18.63 -4.73 17.85
N THR A 18 -17.35 -4.70 17.46
CA THR A 18 -16.69 -3.53 16.90
C THR A 18 -17.32 -3.14 15.56
N GLN A 19 -17.50 -4.08 14.63
CA GLN A 19 -18.12 -3.83 13.33
C GLN A 19 -19.53 -3.25 13.49
N ALA A 20 -20.33 -3.80 14.42
CA ALA A 20 -21.71 -3.35 14.66
C ALA A 20 -21.81 -1.90 15.16
N GLN A 21 -20.73 -1.33 15.73
CA GLN A 21 -20.68 0.07 16.15
C GLN A 21 -20.47 1.05 14.99
N PHE A 22 -20.27 0.57 13.76
CA PHE A 22 -20.15 1.42 12.59
C PHE A 22 -21.32 1.23 11.61
N GLU A 23 -21.61 2.30 10.85
CA GLU A 23 -22.48 2.27 9.69
C GLU A 23 -21.69 2.78 8.49
N VAL A 24 -21.65 1.97 7.43
CA VAL A 24 -21.07 2.36 6.15
C VAL A 24 -22.14 3.05 5.33
N GLU A 25 -21.86 4.29 4.93
CA GLU A 25 -22.73 5.15 4.12
C GLU A 25 -22.08 5.42 2.75
N ALA A 26 -22.86 5.96 1.80
CA ALA A 26 -22.37 6.43 0.50
C ALA A 26 -21.47 5.41 -0.25
N GLU A 27 -21.94 4.16 -0.35
CA GLU A 27 -21.25 3.08 -1.09
C GLU A 27 -19.82 2.82 -0.59
N GLY A 28 -19.60 2.89 0.72
CA GLY A 28 -18.27 2.68 1.31
C GLY A 28 -17.47 3.94 1.55
N ALA A 29 -17.90 5.09 0.99
CA ALA A 29 -17.12 6.32 1.07
C ALA A 29 -17.17 7.02 2.43
N SER A 30 -18.19 6.77 3.25
CA SER A 30 -18.32 7.38 4.58
C SER A 30 -18.57 6.33 5.65
N LEU A 31 -17.98 6.56 6.82
CA LEU A 31 -18.11 5.71 8.00
C LEU A 31 -18.69 6.54 9.16
N ARG A 32 -19.83 6.14 9.69
CA ARG A 32 -20.45 6.74 10.88
C ARG A 32 -20.20 5.85 12.09
N SER A 33 -19.63 6.41 13.16
CA SER A 33 -19.64 5.73 14.46
C SER A 33 -21.01 5.90 15.13
N ARG A 34 -21.63 4.78 15.53
CA ARG A 34 -22.89 4.78 16.28
C ARG A 34 -22.71 5.23 17.72
N ALA A 35 -21.53 5.03 18.30
CA ALA A 35 -21.27 5.33 19.71
C ALA A 35 -21.26 6.84 19.99
N ASN A 36 -20.72 7.65 19.08
CA ASN A 36 -20.64 9.11 19.24
C ASN A 36 -21.28 9.93 18.11
N GLY A 37 -21.86 9.27 17.09
CA GLY A 37 -22.55 9.91 15.97
C GLY A 37 -21.64 10.61 14.95
N ARG A 38 -20.32 10.62 15.15
CA ARG A 38 -19.36 11.25 14.23
C ARG A 38 -19.32 10.51 12.90
N ARG A 39 -19.15 11.27 11.82
CA ARG A 39 -18.96 10.77 10.46
C ARG A 39 -17.56 11.12 9.98
N PHE A 40 -16.96 10.19 9.25
CA PHE A 40 -15.63 10.32 8.68
C PHE A 40 -15.68 9.92 7.22
N ALA A 41 -14.89 10.56 6.35
CA ALA A 41 -14.69 10.05 5.01
C ALA A 41 -13.72 8.86 5.05
N ALA A 42 -14.24 7.64 4.90
CA ALA A 42 -13.39 6.46 4.72
C ALA A 42 -12.75 6.48 3.33
N GLY A 43 -13.40 7.10 2.34
CA GLY A 43 -12.97 7.08 0.95
C GLY A 43 -13.39 5.80 0.23
N ARG A 44 -13.15 5.73 -1.08
CA ARG A 44 -13.52 4.55 -1.89
C ARG A 44 -12.34 3.60 -2.00
N PHE A 45 -12.56 2.34 -1.63
CA PHE A 45 -11.57 1.26 -1.69
C PHE A 45 -11.80 0.36 -2.91
N SER A 46 -10.72 -0.04 -3.57
CA SER A 46 -10.72 -1.15 -4.52
C SER A 46 -9.35 -1.83 -4.55
N THR A 47 -9.26 -3.00 -5.19
CA THR A 47 -8.01 -3.73 -5.38
C THR A 47 -7.67 -3.88 -6.86
N PRO A 48 -7.40 -2.81 -7.63
CA PRO A 48 -7.16 -2.95 -9.07
C PRO A 48 -5.82 -3.64 -9.36
N SER A 49 -5.79 -4.41 -10.45
CA SER A 49 -4.58 -4.94 -11.07
C SER A 49 -3.79 -3.85 -11.81
N VAL A 50 -2.50 -4.09 -12.05
CA VAL A 50 -1.68 -3.21 -12.91
C VAL A 50 -2.32 -3.06 -14.29
N ALA A 51 -2.85 -4.14 -14.88
CA ALA A 51 -3.52 -4.08 -16.18
C ALA A 51 -4.75 -3.15 -16.17
N GLU A 52 -5.60 -3.25 -15.15
CA GLU A 52 -6.77 -2.36 -14.98
C GLU A 52 -6.33 -0.89 -14.81
N LEU A 53 -5.27 -0.64 -14.06
CA LEU A 53 -4.71 0.70 -13.88
C LEU A 53 -4.07 1.26 -15.15
N ARG A 54 -3.40 0.43 -15.95
CA ARG A 54 -2.87 0.81 -17.27
C ARG A 54 -4.00 1.22 -18.21
N ALA A 55 -5.13 0.53 -18.17
CA ALA A 55 -6.32 0.85 -18.96
C ALA A 55 -7.04 2.12 -18.47
N ALA A 56 -7.08 2.36 -17.16
CA ALA A 56 -7.77 3.50 -16.57
C ALA A 56 -6.96 4.82 -16.64
N ALA A 57 -5.63 4.74 -16.65
CA ALA A 57 -4.79 5.93 -16.70
C ALA A 57 -4.77 6.53 -18.12
N PRO A 58 -4.80 7.86 -18.27
CA PRO A 58 -4.74 8.50 -19.58
C PRO A 58 -3.42 8.20 -20.31
N ALA A 59 -3.34 8.54 -21.60
CA ALA A 59 -2.08 8.52 -22.32
C ALA A 59 -1.07 9.47 -21.65
N ARG A 60 0.20 9.06 -21.59
CA ARG A 60 1.28 9.85 -20.97
C ARG A 60 1.58 11.09 -21.79
N SER A 61 1.78 12.22 -21.09
CA SER A 61 2.21 13.47 -21.71
C SER A 61 3.28 14.16 -20.86
N GLY A 62 4.38 14.56 -21.49
CA GLY A 62 5.51 15.19 -20.81
C GLY A 62 6.24 14.27 -19.81
N ARG A 63 7.00 14.88 -18.90
CA ARG A 63 7.84 14.16 -17.92
C ARG A 63 7.40 14.49 -16.50
N ALA A 64 7.38 13.48 -15.64
CA ALA A 64 7.18 13.68 -14.20
C ALA A 64 8.32 14.49 -13.59
N ARG A 65 7.98 15.24 -12.54
CA ARG A 65 8.98 15.80 -11.64
C ARG A 65 9.31 14.75 -10.59
N VAL A 66 10.60 14.55 -10.30
CA VAL A 66 11.06 13.63 -9.25
C VAL A 66 11.93 14.40 -8.26
N ARG A 67 11.66 14.23 -6.96
CA ARG A 67 12.40 14.86 -5.86
C ARG A 67 12.69 13.84 -4.77
N HIS A 68 13.77 14.06 -4.04
CA HIS A 68 14.14 13.27 -2.86
C HIS A 68 13.96 14.14 -1.63
N GLU A 69 13.19 13.67 -0.65
CA GLU A 69 12.87 14.43 0.54
C GLU A 69 13.11 13.59 1.80
N GLY A 70 13.82 14.17 2.77
CA GLY A 70 13.92 13.61 4.11
C GLY A 70 12.66 13.97 4.89
N ILE A 71 11.93 12.96 5.37
CA ILE A 71 10.67 13.15 6.08
C ILE A 71 10.76 12.66 7.53
N GLY A 72 9.92 13.24 8.39
CA GLY A 72 9.70 12.79 9.76
C GLY A 72 8.69 11.64 9.82
N ASP A 73 7.69 11.78 10.69
CA ASP A 73 6.57 10.85 10.74
C ASP A 73 5.67 11.06 9.50
N VAL A 74 5.42 9.98 8.76
CA VAL A 74 4.53 10.03 7.59
C VAL A 74 3.08 10.35 7.99
N LEU A 75 2.68 10.06 9.23
CA LEU A 75 1.36 10.42 9.74
C LEU A 75 1.17 11.95 9.71
N GLU A 76 2.15 12.69 10.23
CA GLU A 76 2.14 14.17 10.22
C GLU A 76 2.18 14.70 8.78
N LEU A 77 2.94 14.02 7.91
CA LEU A 77 3.03 14.39 6.49
C LEU A 77 1.66 14.35 5.79
N HIS A 78 0.76 13.43 6.14
CA HIS A 78 -0.59 13.37 5.57
C HIS A 78 -1.43 14.61 5.89
N ALA A 79 -1.22 15.21 7.06
CA ALA A 79 -2.01 16.34 7.54
C ALA A 79 -1.57 17.69 6.95
N LEU A 80 -0.42 17.74 6.28
CA LEU A 80 0.08 18.97 5.68
C LEU A 80 -0.86 19.46 4.56
N PRO A 81 -1.26 20.75 4.53
CA PRO A 81 -2.19 21.29 3.53
C PRO A 81 -1.77 21.05 2.08
N GLU A 82 -0.47 21.08 1.79
CA GLU A 82 0.11 20.79 0.47
C GLU A 82 -0.06 19.34 0.00
N ASN A 83 -0.39 18.42 0.92
CA ASN A 83 -0.64 17.02 0.62
C ASN A 83 -2.14 16.70 0.50
N ARG A 84 -3.01 17.73 0.48
CA ARG A 84 -4.42 17.53 0.14
C ARG A 84 -4.53 16.79 -1.20
N ASP A 85 -5.31 15.71 -1.18
CA ASP A 85 -5.56 14.78 -2.28
C ASP A 85 -4.27 14.18 -2.89
N ALA A 86 -3.16 14.19 -2.17
CA ALA A 86 -1.94 13.50 -2.58
C ALA A 86 -2.12 11.98 -2.51
N MET A 87 -1.38 11.25 -3.34
CA MET A 87 -1.29 9.79 -3.31
C MET A 87 -0.10 9.36 -2.44
N PHE A 88 -0.33 8.58 -1.41
CA PHE A 88 0.72 8.00 -0.57
C PHE A 88 0.87 6.51 -0.87
N GLN A 89 2.07 6.08 -1.27
CA GLN A 89 2.41 4.67 -1.27
C GLN A 89 2.55 4.18 0.17
N VAL A 90 1.77 3.17 0.53
CA VAL A 90 1.78 2.55 1.85
C VAL A 90 2.51 1.21 1.76
N ALA A 91 3.54 1.03 2.60
CA ALA A 91 4.25 -0.23 2.77
C ALA A 91 3.37 -1.19 3.57
N SER A 92 2.48 -1.87 2.84
CA SER A 92 1.39 -2.68 3.36
C SER A 92 1.61 -4.17 3.14
N GLN A 93 0.74 -4.99 3.72
CA GLN A 93 0.69 -6.42 3.47
C GLN A 93 -0.17 -6.74 2.25
N LEU A 94 -0.10 -7.98 1.75
CA LEU A 94 -0.88 -8.42 0.59
C LEU A 94 -2.40 -8.35 0.79
N ASN A 95 -2.84 -8.27 2.05
CA ASN A 95 -4.25 -8.10 2.46
C ASN A 95 -4.65 -6.64 2.74
N CYS A 96 -3.77 -5.67 2.50
CA CYS A 96 -3.99 -4.24 2.79
C CYS A 96 -4.19 -3.89 4.27
N LEU A 97 -3.63 -4.71 5.18
CA LEU A 97 -3.58 -4.50 6.63
C LEU A 97 -2.12 -4.33 7.09
N GLU A 98 -1.92 -3.84 8.31
CA GLU A 98 -0.62 -3.37 8.85
C GLU A 98 -0.26 -4.02 10.18
N PHE A 99 -0.49 -5.33 10.33
CA PHE A 99 -0.13 -6.02 11.57
C PHE A 99 1.38 -6.17 11.73
N ALA A 100 1.92 -6.09 12.94
CA ALA A 100 3.37 -6.21 13.15
C ALA A 100 3.88 -7.67 13.04
N ASP A 101 3.02 -8.66 13.31
CA ASP A 101 3.35 -10.07 13.37
C ASP A 101 2.53 -10.90 12.37
N PRO A 102 3.13 -11.86 11.64
CA PRO A 102 2.41 -12.71 10.69
C PRO A 102 1.39 -13.67 11.33
N ARG A 103 1.32 -13.76 12.67
CA ARG A 103 0.29 -14.51 13.40
C ARG A 103 -0.92 -13.67 13.74
N ALA A 104 -0.80 -12.35 13.70
CA ALA A 104 -1.90 -11.45 14.00
C ALA A 104 -2.99 -11.57 12.93
N THR A 105 -4.24 -11.48 13.39
CA THR A 105 -5.44 -11.70 12.57
C THR A 105 -6.30 -10.44 12.51
N PRO A 106 -7.12 -10.26 11.46
CA PRO A 106 -8.08 -9.13 11.38
C PRO A 106 -8.96 -8.96 12.63
N GLU A 107 -9.28 -10.06 13.31
CA GLU A 107 -10.08 -10.13 14.54
C GLU A 107 -9.41 -9.48 15.76
N GLU A 108 -8.10 -9.30 15.75
CA GLU A 108 -7.36 -8.58 16.80
C GLU A 108 -7.54 -7.06 16.70
N GLY A 109 -8.14 -6.57 15.61
CA GLY A 109 -8.50 -5.18 15.42
C GLY A 109 -7.32 -4.29 15.03
N VAL A 110 -7.60 -2.99 14.87
CA VAL A 110 -6.63 -2.03 14.30
C VAL A 110 -5.99 -1.11 15.34
N THR A 111 -6.49 -1.12 16.59
CA THR A 111 -6.00 -0.26 17.67
C THR A 111 -4.50 -0.44 17.91
N GLY A 112 -4.02 -1.69 17.82
CA GLY A 112 -2.61 -2.05 18.04
C GLY A 112 -1.63 -1.45 17.02
N TYR A 113 -2.11 -0.88 15.91
CA TYR A 113 -1.24 -0.24 14.91
C TYR A 113 -0.45 0.95 15.50
N ALA A 114 -0.94 1.53 16.60
CA ALA A 114 -0.22 2.58 17.34
C ALA A 114 1.11 2.12 17.95
N GLU A 115 1.28 0.82 18.17
CA GLU A 115 2.45 0.23 18.82
C GLU A 115 3.58 -0.06 17.82
N ASP A 116 3.27 -0.08 16.52
CA ASP A 116 4.23 -0.31 15.45
C ASP A 116 4.72 1.04 14.86
N PRO A 117 6.03 1.36 14.98
CA PRO A 117 6.61 2.61 14.48
C PRO A 117 6.94 2.59 12.99
N THR A 118 6.59 1.53 12.26
CA THR A 118 6.84 1.42 10.81
C THR A 118 5.88 2.29 9.99
N GLN A 119 6.19 2.43 8.70
CA GLN A 119 5.51 3.36 7.79
C GLN A 119 4.05 2.96 7.50
N GLY A 120 3.76 1.67 7.32
CA GLY A 120 2.41 1.17 7.03
C GLY A 120 1.40 1.56 8.12
N PRO A 121 1.64 1.20 9.39
CA PRO A 121 0.82 1.61 10.53
C PRO A 121 0.67 3.12 10.67
N ALA A 122 1.74 3.90 10.45
CA ALA A 122 1.65 5.36 10.50
C ALA A 122 0.71 5.94 9.40
N CYS A 123 0.76 5.43 8.17
CA CYS A 123 -0.19 5.77 7.11
C CYS A 123 -1.62 5.34 7.47
N ALA A 124 -1.80 4.14 8.03
CA ALA A 124 -3.09 3.63 8.43
C ALA A 124 -3.72 4.46 9.56
N LEU A 125 -2.92 4.92 10.53
CA LEU A 125 -3.36 5.80 11.61
C LEU A 125 -3.65 7.22 11.12
N ALA A 126 -2.98 7.69 10.06
CA ALA A 126 -3.29 8.99 9.45
C ALA A 126 -4.72 9.03 8.89
N ALA A 127 -5.19 7.90 8.33
CA ALA A 127 -6.52 7.73 7.74
C ALA A 127 -7.35 6.65 8.47
N PRO A 128 -7.75 6.88 9.73
CA PRO A 128 -8.27 5.85 10.62
C PRO A 128 -9.59 5.24 10.15
N ALA A 129 -10.51 6.04 9.61
CA ALA A 129 -11.78 5.53 9.09
C ALA A 129 -11.59 4.60 7.88
N ALA A 130 -10.62 4.91 7.00
CA ALA A 130 -10.24 4.03 5.90
C ALA A 130 -9.65 2.71 6.42
N THR A 131 -8.85 2.77 7.49
CA THR A 131 -8.26 1.59 8.13
C THR A 131 -9.32 0.68 8.74
N VAL A 132 -10.29 1.25 9.46
CA VAL A 132 -11.46 0.51 9.95
C VAL A 132 -12.23 -0.12 8.79
N TYR A 133 -12.46 0.63 7.70
CA TYR A 133 -13.13 0.11 6.52
C TYR A 133 -12.40 -1.11 5.94
N ARG A 134 -11.08 -1.04 5.73
CA ARG A 134 -10.30 -2.15 5.15
C ARG A 134 -10.31 -3.42 6.01
N ASN A 135 -10.36 -3.30 7.33
CA ASN A 135 -10.42 -4.46 8.23
C ASN A 135 -11.84 -5.04 8.32
N TYR A 136 -12.84 -4.19 8.57
CA TYR A 136 -14.17 -4.63 8.98
C TYR A 136 -15.22 -4.64 7.85
N PHE A 137 -14.98 -3.96 6.74
CA PHE A 137 -16.00 -3.72 5.71
C PHE A 137 -15.58 -3.99 4.27
N ALA A 138 -14.28 -4.12 3.99
CA ALA A 138 -13.81 -4.45 2.64
C ALA A 138 -14.45 -5.77 2.16
N PRO A 139 -14.99 -5.81 0.92
CA PRO A 139 -15.56 -7.03 0.40
C PRO A 139 -14.45 -8.05 0.10
N VAL A 140 -14.58 -9.26 0.64
CA VAL A 140 -13.65 -10.37 0.41
C VAL A 140 -14.44 -11.63 0.10
N ALA A 141 -14.19 -12.23 -1.07
CA ALA A 141 -14.84 -13.46 -1.54
C ALA A 141 -16.38 -13.48 -1.36
N GLY A 142 -17.04 -12.34 -1.60
CA GLY A 142 -18.51 -12.21 -1.52
C GLY A 142 -19.06 -11.87 -0.13
N GLU A 143 -18.21 -11.75 0.89
CA GLU A 143 -18.60 -11.36 2.24
C GLU A 143 -17.96 -10.04 2.70
N ILE A 144 -18.49 -9.45 3.77
CA ILE A 144 -18.07 -8.16 4.29
C ILE A 144 -16.99 -8.35 5.36
N GLY A 145 -15.87 -7.65 5.18
CA GLY A 145 -14.77 -7.59 6.13
C GLY A 145 -13.80 -8.78 6.03
N GLN A 146 -12.58 -8.54 6.51
CA GLN A 146 -11.51 -9.53 6.53
C GLN A 146 -11.54 -10.29 7.86
N ARG A 147 -11.22 -11.59 7.78
CA ARG A 147 -11.14 -12.53 8.89
C ARG A 147 -9.93 -13.44 8.73
N ALA A 148 -9.53 -14.13 9.79
CA ALA A 148 -8.38 -15.04 9.77
C ALA A 148 -8.44 -16.08 8.64
N ASP A 149 -9.64 -16.57 8.32
CA ASP A 149 -9.92 -17.58 7.30
C ASP A 149 -10.22 -17.00 5.90
N ARG A 150 -10.36 -15.66 5.79
CA ARG A 150 -10.73 -14.99 4.54
C ARG A 150 -10.19 -13.57 4.49
N GLN A 151 -9.17 -13.37 3.66
CA GLN A 151 -8.49 -12.09 3.50
C GLN A 151 -8.29 -11.77 2.02
N LEU A 152 -8.06 -10.49 1.75
CA LEU A 152 -7.55 -10.06 0.45
C LEU A 152 -6.17 -10.70 0.22
N ASP A 153 -5.92 -11.13 -1.00
CA ASP A 153 -4.59 -11.54 -1.45
C ASP A 153 -4.32 -10.92 -2.81
N ASN A 154 -3.60 -9.79 -2.78
CA ASN A 154 -3.27 -9.02 -3.97
C ASN A 154 -2.20 -9.68 -4.86
N LEU A 155 -1.66 -10.84 -4.48
CA LEU A 155 -0.70 -11.62 -5.25
C LEU A 155 -1.33 -12.85 -5.92
N ALA A 156 -2.51 -13.29 -5.45
CA ALA A 156 -3.17 -14.53 -5.88
C ALA A 156 -3.33 -14.66 -7.41
N ASP A 157 -3.87 -13.62 -8.08
CA ASP A 157 -4.09 -13.62 -9.53
C ASP A 157 -2.78 -13.76 -10.32
N ALA A 158 -1.69 -13.19 -9.80
CA ALA A 158 -0.38 -13.24 -10.44
C ALA A 158 0.30 -14.60 -10.25
N LEU A 159 0.15 -15.23 -9.08
CA LEU A 159 0.64 -16.59 -8.84
C LEU A 159 -0.16 -17.62 -9.64
N ALA A 160 -1.48 -17.46 -9.75
CA ALA A 160 -2.34 -18.33 -10.56
C ALA A 160 -1.92 -18.35 -12.04
N LEU A 161 -1.34 -17.26 -12.56
CA LEU A 161 -0.76 -17.24 -13.91
C LEU A 161 0.45 -18.19 -14.05
N LEU A 162 1.24 -18.33 -12.99
CA LEU A 162 2.43 -19.19 -12.96
C LEU A 162 2.04 -20.67 -12.83
N GLY A 163 0.96 -20.95 -12.11
CA GLY A 163 0.48 -22.30 -11.80
C GLY A 163 -0.35 -22.31 -10.51
N ALA A 164 -0.42 -23.45 -9.81
CA ALA A 164 -1.06 -23.51 -8.50
C ALA A 164 -0.27 -22.63 -7.49
N PRO A 165 -0.87 -21.59 -6.87
CA PRO A 165 -0.13 -20.63 -6.04
C PRO A 165 0.70 -21.26 -4.93
N GLU A 166 0.17 -22.29 -4.27
CA GLU A 166 0.82 -23.04 -3.22
C GLU A 166 2.09 -23.78 -3.68
N ALA A 167 2.31 -23.96 -4.98
CA ALA A 167 3.58 -24.47 -5.51
C ALA A 167 4.72 -23.44 -5.41
N PHE A 168 4.41 -22.15 -5.18
CA PHE A 168 5.38 -21.06 -5.23
C PHE A 168 5.46 -20.27 -3.93
N VAL A 169 4.33 -19.74 -3.46
CA VAL A 169 4.25 -18.87 -2.27
C VAL A 169 2.96 -19.16 -1.52
N SER A 170 3.07 -19.27 -0.20
CA SER A 170 1.91 -19.33 0.69
C SER A 170 1.74 -17.97 1.36
N VAL A 171 0.59 -17.34 1.18
CA VAL A 171 0.27 -16.08 1.84
C VAL A 171 -0.49 -16.37 3.13
N ARG A 172 0.00 -15.88 4.27
CA ARG A 172 -0.67 -15.99 5.58
C ARG A 172 -0.67 -14.63 6.26
N ASN A 173 -1.87 -14.14 6.60
CA ASN A 173 -2.07 -12.82 7.19
C ASN A 173 -1.39 -11.69 6.39
N GLY A 174 -1.38 -11.84 5.06
CA GLY A 174 -0.76 -10.89 4.14
C GLY A 174 0.77 -10.97 4.01
N TYR A 175 1.43 -11.92 4.68
CA TYR A 175 2.87 -12.21 4.54
C TYR A 175 3.10 -13.39 3.58
N ALA A 176 4.10 -13.26 2.72
CA ALA A 176 4.52 -14.29 1.78
C ALA A 176 5.58 -15.22 2.39
N PHE A 177 5.31 -16.52 2.36
CA PHE A 177 6.22 -17.58 2.80
C PHE A 177 6.54 -18.53 1.65
N SER A 178 7.80 -18.94 1.53
CA SER A 178 8.25 -19.88 0.51
C SER A 178 9.44 -20.70 1.04
N ASP A 179 10.11 -21.44 0.17
CA ASP A 179 11.36 -22.15 0.42
C ASP A 179 12.19 -22.18 -0.88
N ALA A 180 13.43 -22.68 -0.80
CA ALA A 180 14.34 -22.65 -1.93
C ALA A 180 13.83 -23.41 -3.18
N GLU A 181 13.09 -24.51 -2.99
CA GLU A 181 12.55 -25.31 -4.09
C GLU A 181 11.39 -24.58 -4.79
N ARG A 182 10.45 -24.07 -4.00
CA ARG A 182 9.30 -23.30 -4.49
C ARG A 182 9.73 -22.00 -5.15
N LEU A 183 10.77 -21.34 -4.65
CA LEU A 183 11.35 -20.14 -5.26
C LEU A 183 12.01 -20.45 -6.61
N ALA A 184 12.75 -21.56 -6.72
CA ALA A 184 13.31 -21.99 -8.00
C ALA A 184 12.20 -22.28 -9.02
N ALA A 185 11.16 -23.01 -8.61
CA ALA A 185 9.99 -23.29 -9.45
C ALA A 185 9.28 -21.99 -9.88
N SER A 186 9.17 -21.01 -8.97
CA SER A 186 8.56 -19.70 -9.28
C SER A 186 9.38 -18.91 -10.30
N ALA A 187 10.71 -19.00 -10.23
CA ALA A 187 11.61 -18.33 -11.16
C ALA A 187 11.48 -18.92 -12.57
N ASP A 188 11.46 -20.25 -12.68
CA ASP A 188 11.28 -20.96 -13.95
C ASP A 188 9.90 -20.66 -14.55
N ALA A 189 8.84 -20.73 -13.72
CA ALA A 189 7.48 -20.42 -14.17
C ALA A 189 7.35 -18.95 -14.63
N LEU A 190 7.95 -18.00 -13.90
CA LEU A 190 7.96 -16.58 -14.26
C LEU A 190 8.72 -16.33 -15.56
N ALA A 191 9.87 -17.00 -15.76
CA ALA A 191 10.62 -16.92 -17.01
C ALA A 191 9.81 -17.45 -18.20
N ASN A 192 9.09 -18.56 -18.02
CA ASN A 192 8.26 -19.17 -19.05
C ASN A 192 6.99 -18.38 -19.38
N ARG A 193 6.31 -17.83 -18.38
CA ARG A 193 5.07 -17.04 -18.57
C ARG A 193 5.33 -15.61 -18.98
N GLY A 194 6.50 -15.08 -18.64
CA GLY A 194 6.92 -13.72 -18.92
C GLY A 194 6.61 -12.76 -17.77
N ARG A 195 7.62 -11.99 -17.39
CA ARG A 195 7.57 -11.03 -16.29
C ARG A 195 6.44 -10.00 -16.42
N GLU A 196 6.23 -9.44 -17.62
CA GLU A 196 5.21 -8.40 -17.80
C GLU A 196 3.78 -8.94 -17.66
N ALA A 197 3.53 -10.17 -18.11
CA ALA A 197 2.24 -10.83 -17.92
C ALA A 197 1.94 -11.10 -16.44
N PHE A 198 2.99 -11.43 -15.65
CA PHE A 198 2.88 -11.53 -14.20
C PHE A 198 2.58 -10.16 -13.57
N VAL A 199 3.36 -9.14 -13.92
CA VAL A 199 3.17 -7.76 -13.42
C VAL A 199 1.76 -7.26 -13.69
N ASP A 200 1.20 -7.51 -14.89
CA ASP A 200 -0.16 -7.14 -15.26
C ASP A 200 -1.24 -7.66 -14.30
N ARG A 201 -0.98 -8.80 -13.65
CA ARG A 201 -1.93 -9.49 -12.76
C ARG A 201 -1.75 -9.15 -11.29
N VAL A 202 -0.63 -8.55 -10.90
CA VAL A 202 -0.44 -8.11 -9.51
C VAL A 202 -1.44 -6.99 -9.22
N ARG A 203 -2.09 -7.09 -8.06
CA ARG A 203 -3.06 -6.10 -7.58
C ARG A 203 -2.43 -5.26 -6.47
N ILE A 204 -3.01 -4.10 -6.21
CA ILE A 204 -2.71 -3.27 -5.03
C ILE A 204 -4.02 -2.80 -4.42
N GLY A 205 -4.05 -2.47 -3.13
CA GLY A 205 -5.18 -1.73 -2.56
C GLY A 205 -5.09 -0.26 -2.94
N VAL A 206 -6.21 0.35 -3.35
CA VAL A 206 -6.29 1.80 -3.60
C VAL A 206 -7.47 2.36 -2.83
N GLN A 207 -7.19 3.27 -1.89
CA GLN A 207 -8.19 4.05 -1.17
C GLN A 207 -8.12 5.50 -1.66
N THR A 208 -9.22 6.05 -2.16
CA THR A 208 -9.28 7.44 -2.64
C THR A 208 -10.20 8.30 -1.78
N GLY A 209 -9.76 9.50 -1.41
CA GLY A 209 -10.55 10.45 -0.62
C GLY A 209 -10.71 10.04 0.85
N ALA A 210 -9.68 9.44 1.43
CA ALA A 210 -9.65 9.06 2.84
C ALA A 210 -9.36 10.28 3.72
N GLU A 211 -10.17 10.50 4.75
CA GLU A 211 -10.02 11.60 5.69
C GLU A 211 -8.76 11.45 6.54
N VAL A 212 -7.99 12.52 6.64
CA VAL A 212 -6.87 12.63 7.60
C VAL A 212 -7.41 13.19 8.91
N SER A 213 -7.40 12.39 9.97
CA SER A 213 -8.03 12.78 11.24
C SER A 213 -7.04 13.32 12.28
N PHE A 214 -5.74 13.12 12.10
CA PHE A 214 -4.71 13.51 13.07
C PHE A 214 -3.65 14.44 12.46
N ALA A 215 -3.33 15.53 13.15
CA ALA A 215 -2.28 16.49 12.78
C ALA A 215 -0.89 15.98 13.17
N SER A 216 -0.83 15.29 14.30
CA SER A 216 0.29 14.50 14.81
C SER A 216 -0.27 13.34 15.61
N ARG A 217 0.57 12.41 16.07
CA ARG A 217 0.08 11.19 16.74
C ARG A 217 -0.94 11.50 17.84
N PHE A 218 -2.20 11.17 17.52
CA PHE A 218 -3.38 11.28 18.38
C PHE A 218 -3.85 12.70 18.73
N ALA A 219 -3.29 13.73 18.08
CA ALA A 219 -3.81 15.09 18.12
C ALA A 219 -4.70 15.33 16.89
N GLU A 220 -6.01 15.53 17.11
CA GLU A 220 -6.96 15.68 16.00
C GLU A 220 -6.75 17.00 15.24
N VAL A 221 -6.97 16.95 13.92
CA VAL A 221 -7.06 18.16 13.10
C VAL A 221 -8.36 18.91 13.38
N SER A 222 -8.32 20.25 13.32
CA SER A 222 -9.52 21.08 13.44
C SER A 222 -10.35 21.14 12.15
N ALA A 223 -9.70 20.94 11.00
CA ALA A 223 -10.31 20.92 9.67
C ALA A 223 -9.69 19.78 8.85
N PRO A 224 -10.32 18.60 8.82
CA PRO A 224 -9.82 17.45 8.08
C PRO A 224 -9.66 17.72 6.58
N THR A 225 -8.58 17.18 6.02
CA THR A 225 -8.35 17.07 4.58
C THR A 225 -8.51 15.61 4.15
N THR A 226 -8.42 15.37 2.85
CA THR A 226 -8.42 14.03 2.28
C THR A 226 -7.10 13.71 1.60
N VAL A 227 -6.75 12.43 1.57
CA VAL A 227 -5.64 11.89 0.77
C VAL A 227 -6.10 10.64 0.02
N SER A 228 -5.25 10.13 -0.86
CA SER A 228 -5.36 8.79 -1.41
C SER A 228 -4.18 7.93 -0.96
N GLN A 229 -4.41 6.63 -0.81
CA GLN A 229 -3.41 5.66 -0.35
C GLN A 229 -3.36 4.45 -1.27
N ALA A 230 -2.16 4.08 -1.71
CA ALA A 230 -1.88 2.88 -2.48
C ALA A 230 -1.20 1.85 -1.59
N PHE A 231 -1.95 0.85 -1.12
CA PHE A 231 -1.50 -0.24 -0.26
C PHE A 231 -0.77 -1.29 -1.10
N CYS A 232 0.55 -1.24 -1.04
CA CYS A 232 1.43 -2.09 -1.84
C CYS A 232 2.26 -2.96 -0.92
N SER A 233 2.38 -4.25 -1.27
CA SER A 233 3.26 -5.16 -0.55
C SER A 233 4.52 -5.47 -1.35
N ALA A 234 5.66 -5.50 -0.66
CA ALA A 234 6.82 -6.24 -1.12
C ALA A 234 6.74 -7.67 -0.56
N LEU A 235 7.51 -8.61 -1.12
CA LEU A 235 7.58 -9.95 -0.54
C LEU A 235 8.35 -9.91 0.78
N SER A 236 7.88 -10.64 1.78
CA SER A 236 8.48 -10.75 3.11
C SER A 236 9.71 -11.66 3.15
N CYS A 237 10.72 -11.37 2.33
CA CYS A 237 11.95 -12.17 2.18
C CYS A 237 12.64 -12.45 3.53
N GLY A 238 12.65 -11.47 4.45
CA GLY A 238 13.25 -11.60 5.77
C GLY A 238 12.57 -12.58 6.74
N TYR A 239 11.41 -13.14 6.36
CA TYR A 239 10.66 -14.12 7.17
C TYR A 239 10.91 -15.56 6.74
N ASP A 240 11.76 -15.78 5.74
CA ASP A 240 12.16 -17.10 5.26
C ASP A 240 13.68 -17.33 5.45
N ARG A 241 14.10 -18.60 5.41
CA ARG A 241 15.52 -18.99 5.53
C ARG A 241 16.26 -19.05 4.20
N SER A 242 15.55 -18.95 3.07
CA SER A 242 16.18 -18.99 1.75
C SER A 242 17.05 -17.75 1.52
N PRO A 243 18.15 -17.88 0.76
CA PRO A 243 18.99 -16.73 0.45
C PRO A 243 18.20 -15.68 -0.33
N ARG A 244 18.45 -14.40 -0.04
CA ARG A 244 17.78 -13.27 -0.72
C ARG A 244 17.81 -13.41 -2.24
N SER A 245 18.93 -13.87 -2.83
CA SER A 245 19.05 -14.06 -4.28
C SER A 245 18.00 -15.01 -4.88
N ALA A 246 17.52 -16.02 -4.13
CA ALA A 246 16.46 -16.93 -4.59
C ALA A 246 15.11 -16.22 -4.77
N TRP A 247 14.85 -15.15 -4.00
CA TRP A 247 13.65 -14.34 -4.12
C TRP A 247 13.68 -13.37 -5.30
N ALA A 248 14.87 -13.04 -5.83
CA ALA A 248 15.06 -11.94 -6.77
C ALA A 248 14.10 -11.95 -7.97
N PRO A 249 13.86 -13.09 -8.65
CA PRO A 249 12.96 -13.11 -9.81
C PRO A 249 11.54 -12.63 -9.46
N LEU A 250 10.95 -13.18 -8.39
CA LEU A 250 9.58 -12.89 -7.97
C LEU A 250 9.49 -11.55 -7.22
N ALA A 251 10.38 -11.29 -6.28
CA ALA A 251 10.37 -10.06 -5.46
C ALA A 251 10.52 -8.81 -6.31
N THR A 252 11.42 -8.82 -7.29
CA THR A 252 11.59 -7.67 -8.19
C THR A 252 10.35 -7.47 -9.08
N ALA A 253 9.66 -8.54 -9.49
CA ALA A 253 8.44 -8.42 -10.30
C ALA A 253 7.28 -7.81 -9.50
N VAL A 254 7.15 -8.19 -8.23
CA VAL A 254 6.19 -7.60 -7.29
C VAL A 254 6.51 -6.12 -7.02
N LEU A 255 7.79 -5.77 -6.83
CA LEU A 255 8.21 -4.36 -6.69
C LEU A 255 7.91 -3.54 -7.94
N ASP A 256 8.23 -4.07 -9.14
CA ASP A 256 7.92 -3.42 -10.41
C ASP A 256 6.43 -3.09 -10.52
N ALA A 257 5.57 -4.04 -10.16
CA ALA A 257 4.13 -3.88 -10.16
C ALA A 257 3.66 -2.83 -9.13
N ALA A 258 4.12 -2.91 -7.89
CA ALA A 258 3.73 -2.01 -6.81
C ALA A 258 4.01 -0.53 -7.12
N TYR A 259 5.23 -0.22 -7.60
CA TYR A 259 5.60 1.15 -7.95
C TYR A 259 4.87 1.64 -9.20
N GLU A 260 4.75 0.79 -10.24
CA GLU A 260 4.02 1.17 -11.45
C GLU A 260 2.54 1.42 -11.17
N ALA A 261 1.89 0.52 -10.44
CA ALA A 261 0.49 0.63 -10.03
C ALA A 261 0.23 1.91 -9.24
N THR A 262 1.11 2.27 -8.30
CA THR A 262 0.97 3.50 -7.50
C THR A 262 0.90 4.75 -8.40
N LEU A 263 1.81 4.86 -9.37
CA LEU A 263 1.86 6.01 -10.29
C LEU A 263 0.67 6.01 -11.26
N LEU A 264 0.24 4.84 -11.74
CA LEU A 264 -0.95 4.74 -12.59
C LEU A 264 -2.23 5.11 -11.83
N ALA A 265 -2.37 4.66 -10.58
CA ALA A 265 -3.49 5.02 -9.71
C ALA A 265 -3.53 6.53 -9.46
N ALA A 266 -2.38 7.16 -9.21
CA ALA A 266 -2.29 8.62 -9.07
C ALA A 266 -2.76 9.34 -10.35
N ARG A 267 -2.32 8.90 -11.53
CA ARG A 267 -2.72 9.52 -12.82
C ARG A 267 -4.19 9.33 -13.14
N ALA A 268 -4.73 8.14 -12.92
CA ALA A 268 -6.16 7.88 -13.04
C ALA A 268 -6.95 8.76 -12.05
N GLY A 269 -6.43 8.92 -10.83
CA GLY A 269 -6.98 9.83 -9.83
C GLY A 269 -6.97 11.30 -10.25
N VAL A 270 -5.86 11.80 -10.81
CA VAL A 270 -5.75 13.16 -11.36
C VAL A 270 -6.77 13.37 -12.48
N ALA A 271 -6.84 12.44 -13.44
CA ALA A 271 -7.78 12.51 -14.55
C ALA A 271 -9.26 12.54 -14.08
N ALA A 272 -9.55 11.88 -12.96
CA ALA A 272 -10.87 11.85 -12.34
C ALA A 272 -11.12 12.99 -11.33
N GLY A 273 -10.19 13.94 -11.16
CA GLY A 273 -10.32 15.04 -10.19
C GLY A 273 -10.26 14.59 -8.71
N ARG A 274 -9.67 13.42 -8.43
CA ARG A 274 -9.57 12.80 -7.10
C ARG A 274 -8.15 12.82 -6.51
N CYS A 275 -7.14 13.21 -7.29
CA CYS A 275 -5.77 13.37 -6.81
C CYS A 275 -5.18 14.69 -7.27
N SER A 276 -4.29 15.27 -6.45
CA SER A 276 -3.58 16.52 -6.75
C SER A 276 -2.38 16.37 -7.70
N GLY A 277 -1.93 15.13 -7.93
CA GLY A 277 -0.73 14.82 -8.70
C GLY A 277 0.54 14.72 -7.86
N VAL A 278 0.50 15.12 -6.59
CA VAL A 278 1.58 14.82 -5.63
C VAL A 278 1.55 13.33 -5.30
N VAL A 279 2.68 12.65 -5.43
CA VAL A 279 2.80 11.22 -5.11
C VAL A 279 4.00 10.97 -4.22
N TRP A 280 3.78 10.39 -3.04
CA TRP A 280 4.82 9.96 -2.13
C TRP A 280 5.16 8.49 -2.34
N LEU A 281 6.40 8.20 -2.74
CA LEU A 281 6.94 6.86 -2.83
C LEU A 281 7.82 6.57 -1.61
N THR A 282 7.76 5.34 -1.11
CA THR A 282 8.58 4.86 0.01
C THR A 282 9.48 3.70 -0.44
N PHE A 283 10.38 3.22 0.42
CA PHE A 283 11.22 2.05 0.14
C PHE A 283 10.49 0.76 0.56
N LEU A 284 9.61 0.27 -0.31
CA LEU A 284 8.80 -0.92 -0.06
C LEU A 284 9.68 -2.12 0.26
N GLY A 285 9.47 -2.69 1.45
CA GLY A 285 10.15 -3.89 1.90
C GLY A 285 11.64 -3.73 2.26
N GLY A 286 12.20 -2.51 2.23
CA GLY A 286 13.62 -2.26 2.55
C GLY A 286 13.98 -2.30 4.04
N GLY A 287 12.99 -2.54 4.90
CA GLY A 287 13.15 -2.73 6.35
C GLY A 287 13.02 -4.20 6.74
N VAL A 288 12.00 -4.52 7.54
CA VAL A 288 11.80 -5.87 8.12
C VAL A 288 11.63 -6.97 7.05
N PHE A 289 11.06 -6.65 5.89
CA PHE A 289 10.88 -7.62 4.79
C PHE A 289 12.18 -7.92 4.02
N ASP A 290 13.28 -7.22 4.30
CA ASP A 290 14.63 -7.50 3.79
C ASP A 290 14.75 -7.61 2.26
N ASN A 291 14.05 -6.74 1.52
CA ASN A 291 14.24 -6.63 0.07
C ASN A 291 15.54 -5.88 -0.24
N ASP A 292 16.21 -6.27 -1.31
CA ASP A 292 17.47 -5.63 -1.68
C ASP A 292 17.25 -4.16 -2.07
N PRO A 293 17.98 -3.20 -1.48
CA PRO A 293 17.85 -1.79 -1.81
C PRO A 293 18.06 -1.47 -3.31
N GLN A 294 18.87 -2.27 -4.02
CA GLN A 294 19.05 -2.09 -5.47
C GLN A 294 17.76 -2.45 -6.23
N TRP A 295 17.05 -3.51 -5.84
CA TRP A 295 15.77 -3.90 -6.46
C TRP A 295 14.72 -2.81 -6.30
N ILE A 296 14.66 -2.21 -5.12
CA ILE A 296 13.75 -1.11 -4.81
C ILE A 296 14.08 0.11 -5.68
N ALA A 297 15.36 0.49 -5.77
CA ALA A 297 15.79 1.62 -6.59
C ALA A 297 15.47 1.42 -8.08
N ASP A 298 15.75 0.23 -8.60
CA ASP A 298 15.49 -0.13 -9.99
C ASP A 298 13.98 -0.12 -10.30
N ALA A 299 13.15 -0.63 -9.39
CA ALA A 299 11.70 -0.64 -9.55
C ALA A 299 11.10 0.78 -9.51
N ILE A 300 11.59 1.67 -8.64
CA ILE A 300 11.21 3.09 -8.63
C ILE A 300 11.55 3.73 -9.99
N ALA A 301 12.80 3.60 -10.45
CA ALA A 301 13.23 4.19 -11.71
C ALA A 301 12.43 3.64 -12.90
N ARG A 302 12.16 2.32 -12.91
CA ARG A 302 11.32 1.66 -13.91
C ARG A 302 9.90 2.21 -13.90
N ALA A 303 9.28 2.37 -12.73
CA ALA A 303 7.93 2.90 -12.61
C ALA A 303 7.82 4.34 -13.09
N VAL A 304 8.76 5.23 -12.72
CA VAL A 304 8.78 6.62 -13.22
C VAL A 304 8.88 6.63 -14.74
N ARG A 305 9.75 5.79 -15.33
CA ARG A 305 9.86 5.65 -16.79
C ARG A 305 8.57 5.18 -17.44
N ARG A 306 7.85 4.23 -16.84
CA ARG A 306 6.66 3.59 -17.45
C ARG A 306 5.36 4.34 -17.20
N ALA A 307 5.18 4.91 -16.03
CA ALA A 307 3.94 5.53 -15.60
C ALA A 307 4.07 7.03 -15.29
N GLY A 308 5.24 7.56 -14.95
CA GLY A 308 5.42 8.99 -14.65
C GLY A 308 5.24 9.92 -15.85
N ASP A 309 4.46 10.99 -15.70
CA ASP A 309 4.27 12.04 -16.72
C ASP A 309 4.12 13.43 -16.07
N ALA A 310 3.91 14.48 -16.87
CA ALA A 310 3.87 15.86 -16.39
C ALA A 310 2.74 16.17 -15.38
N SER A 311 1.77 15.26 -15.21
CA SER A 311 0.74 15.41 -14.17
C SER A 311 1.24 15.08 -12.76
N LEU A 312 2.42 14.46 -12.63
CA LEU A 312 2.93 13.96 -11.35
C LEU A 312 4.13 14.77 -10.80
N ASP A 313 4.04 15.13 -9.53
CA ASP A 313 5.14 15.54 -8.66
C ASP A 313 5.48 14.38 -7.72
N ILE A 314 6.43 13.55 -8.16
CA ILE A 314 6.84 12.32 -7.47
C ILE A 314 7.89 12.67 -6.42
N ARG A 315 7.59 12.39 -5.15
CA ARG A 315 8.45 12.63 -4.00
C ARG A 315 8.88 11.30 -3.40
N VAL A 316 10.17 11.00 -3.50
CA VAL A 316 10.77 9.83 -2.88
C VAL A 316 11.07 10.17 -1.43
N ALA A 317 10.37 9.54 -0.50
CA ALA A 317 10.52 9.74 0.94
C ALA A 317 11.71 8.96 1.48
N HIS A 318 12.60 9.67 2.19
CA HIS A 318 13.72 9.10 2.94
C HIS A 318 13.50 9.33 4.43
N TYR A 319 13.83 8.35 5.26
CA TYR A 319 13.66 8.49 6.71
C TYR A 319 14.64 9.52 7.28
N ARG A 320 14.12 10.60 7.86
CA ARG A 320 14.81 11.74 8.50
C ARG A 320 15.66 12.61 7.58
N ARG A 321 16.48 12.02 6.72
CA ARG A 321 17.37 12.71 5.79
C ARG A 321 17.49 11.93 4.49
N VAL A 322 17.81 12.61 3.40
CA VAL A 322 18.06 11.97 2.12
C VAL A 322 19.25 11.00 2.23
N ASP A 323 19.01 9.73 1.93
CA ASP A 323 20.06 8.73 1.78
C ASP A 323 20.76 8.95 0.43
N ALA A 324 22.03 9.36 0.48
CA ALA A 324 22.81 9.68 -0.71
C ALA A 324 23.05 8.46 -1.61
N THR A 325 23.20 7.27 -1.03
CA THR A 325 23.43 6.03 -1.79
C THR A 325 22.14 5.62 -2.51
N MET A 326 21.01 5.61 -1.81
CA MET A 326 19.72 5.28 -2.41
C MET A 326 19.31 6.29 -3.48
N ARG A 327 19.54 7.58 -3.21
CA ARG A 327 19.36 8.64 -4.21
C ARG A 327 20.23 8.39 -5.45
N ALA A 328 21.52 8.13 -5.27
CA ALA A 328 22.43 7.91 -6.40
C ALA A 328 21.99 6.73 -7.28
N ARG A 329 21.50 5.64 -6.68
CA ARG A 329 20.95 4.47 -7.40
C ARG A 329 19.72 4.84 -8.22
N ILE A 330 18.73 5.47 -7.60
CA ILE A 330 17.50 5.90 -8.27
C ILE A 330 17.83 6.88 -9.41
N ASP A 331 18.63 7.91 -9.13
CA ASP A 331 19.01 8.93 -10.10
C ASP A 331 19.81 8.31 -11.28
N ALA A 332 20.62 7.28 -11.05
CA ALA A 332 21.31 6.56 -12.12
C ALA A 332 20.34 5.80 -13.04
N GLY A 333 19.35 5.13 -12.46
CA GLY A 333 18.30 4.45 -13.21
C GLY A 333 17.44 5.41 -14.04
N LEU A 334 17.13 6.60 -13.50
CA LEU A 334 16.40 7.65 -14.21
C LEU A 334 17.22 8.21 -15.38
N ARG A 335 18.51 8.51 -15.18
CA ARG A 335 19.40 9.01 -16.24
C ARG A 335 19.57 8.01 -17.38
N ALA A 336 19.74 6.71 -17.06
CA ALA A 336 19.86 5.66 -18.07
C ALA A 336 18.61 5.56 -18.97
N ALA A 337 17.46 6.03 -18.48
CA ALA A 337 16.20 6.10 -19.19
C ALA A 337 15.98 7.42 -19.96
N GLY A 338 16.95 8.34 -19.94
CA GLY A 338 16.83 9.65 -20.56
C GLY A 338 15.90 10.61 -19.83
N LEU A 339 15.58 10.35 -18.56
CA LEU A 339 14.83 11.24 -17.65
C LEU A 339 15.76 12.17 -16.88
#